data_AF-A0A0B3AXF7-F1
#
_entry.id   AF-A0A0B3AXF7-F1
#
_cell.length_a   1.000
_cell.length_b   1.000
_cell.length_c   1.000
_cell.angle_alpha   90.00
_cell.angle_beta   90.00
_cell.angle_gamma   90.00
#
_symmetry.space_group_name_H-M   'P 1'
#
loop_
_entity.id
_entity.type
_entity.pdbx_description
1 polymer ?
#
loop_
_entity_poly.entity_id
_entity_poly.type
_entity_poly.pdbx_seq_one_letter_code
_entity_poly.pdbx_strand_id
1 'polypeptide(L)'
;MIYGLIGLGIFFIIANIMYYAKQWGGGDAKLLIGMGAMFGNYEGIKYLNPVFDLPFILILIINILVAGAIWGIVYSTYLAIMNNKEFVKNIKENTHKNFIYLIIIGIIIIILSLIINNEFRFLIFILGITLSLLPSTYIFFKSVEKSSMYKKVNIERLTEGDWIAEDIKKGNKIICSSIKNKNQYEINDNKKKINKFFNKIKYLPFKKYLLKFLITRAEKSINYGLTKDDIKRLKDNKIKVVIIKDGLPFVPGFLIGFIFTLVYGSLFAVFRVFF
;
A
#
# COMPACT_ATOMS: atom_id res chain seq x y z
N MET A 1 -9.89 31.25 -4.40
CA MET A 1 -10.56 30.36 -5.38
C MET A 1 -9.56 29.72 -6.34
N ILE A 2 -8.75 30.50 -7.08
CA ILE A 2 -7.75 29.98 -8.03
C ILE A 2 -6.77 28.99 -7.38
N TYR A 3 -6.21 29.34 -6.23
CA TYR A 3 -5.29 28.46 -5.49
C TYR A 3 -5.93 27.13 -5.04
N GLY A 4 -7.22 27.13 -4.69
CA GLY A 4 -7.99 25.91 -4.39
C GLY A 4 -8.13 24.99 -5.61
N LEU A 5 -8.37 25.57 -6.79
CA LEU A 5 -8.42 24.81 -8.04
C LEU A 5 -7.06 24.23 -8.43
N ILE A 6 -5.97 24.98 -8.22
CA ILE A 6 -4.60 24.50 -8.43
C ILE A 6 -4.29 23.34 -7.47
N GLY A 7 -4.61 23.49 -6.18
CA GLY A 7 -4.45 22.44 -5.18
C GLY A 7 -5.24 21.18 -5.53
N LEU A 8 -6.52 21.33 -5.89
CA LEU A 8 -7.36 20.22 -6.38
C LEU A 8 -6.70 19.50 -7.56
N GLY A 9 -6.21 20.23 -8.56
CA GLY A 9 -5.56 19.67 -9.74
C GLY A 9 -4.31 18.87 -9.42
N ILE A 10 -3.42 19.41 -8.57
CA ILE A 10 -2.19 18.73 -8.14
C ILE A 10 -2.51 17.45 -7.38
N PHE A 11 -3.42 17.51 -6.41
CA PHE A 11 -3.76 16.34 -5.60
C PHE A 11 -4.59 15.31 -6.35
N PHE A 12 -5.38 15.72 -7.34
CA PHE A 12 -5.99 14.78 -8.26
C PHE A 12 -4.92 13.94 -8.96
N ILE A 13 -3.85 14.55 -9.45
CA ILE A 13 -2.75 13.82 -10.10
C ILE A 13 -2.04 12.90 -9.10
N ILE A 14 -1.64 13.42 -7.93
CA ILE A 14 -0.91 12.63 -6.91
C ILE A 14 -1.78 11.47 -6.41
N ALA A 15 -3.04 11.72 -6.05
CA ALA A 15 -3.96 10.71 -5.55
C ALA A 15 -4.17 9.60 -6.58
N ASN A 16 -4.32 9.94 -7.87
CA ASN A 16 -4.42 8.93 -8.92
C ASN A 16 -3.12 8.14 -9.08
N ILE A 17 -1.95 8.78 -9.03
CA ILE A 17 -0.66 8.07 -9.08
C ILE A 17 -0.57 7.08 -7.93
N MET A 18 -0.85 7.50 -6.69
CA MET A 18 -0.76 6.64 -5.51
C MET A 18 -1.81 5.51 -5.51
N TYR A 19 -3.03 5.82 -5.98
CA TYR A 19 -4.10 4.83 -6.15
C TYR A 19 -3.71 3.76 -7.18
N TYR A 20 -3.23 4.17 -8.37
CA TYR A 20 -2.79 3.23 -9.40
C TYR A 20 -1.46 2.53 -9.06
N ALA A 21 -0.61 3.14 -8.24
CA ALA A 21 0.59 2.53 -7.66
C ALA A 21 0.25 1.52 -6.55
N LYS A 22 -1.04 1.39 -6.18
CA LYS A 22 -1.54 0.47 -5.14
C LYS A 22 -0.99 0.78 -3.75
N GLN A 23 -0.54 2.01 -3.53
CA GLN A 23 -0.07 2.44 -2.22
C GLN A 23 -1.25 2.80 -1.33
N TRP A 24 -2.24 3.51 -1.87
CA TRP A 24 -3.36 4.09 -1.11
C TRP A 24 -4.72 3.61 -1.64
N GLY A 25 -5.71 3.53 -0.74
CA GLY A 25 -7.07 3.14 -1.07
C GLY A 25 -7.86 4.24 -1.78
N GLY A 26 -9.00 3.87 -2.38
CA GLY A 26 -9.87 4.84 -3.05
C GLY A 26 -10.47 5.90 -2.10
N GLY A 27 -10.65 5.57 -0.83
CA GLY A 27 -11.03 6.53 0.22
C GLY A 27 -9.93 7.55 0.48
N ASP A 28 -8.70 7.08 0.73
CA ASP A 28 -7.52 7.91 1.00
C ASP A 28 -7.23 8.86 -0.17
N ALA A 29 -7.37 8.38 -1.41
CA ALA A 29 -7.22 9.18 -2.62
C ALA A 29 -8.24 10.32 -2.70
N LYS A 30 -9.52 10.06 -2.39
CA LYS A 30 -10.59 11.08 -2.40
C LYS A 30 -10.39 12.11 -1.29
N LEU A 31 -9.97 11.67 -0.10
CA LEU A 31 -9.63 12.57 1.01
C LEU A 31 -8.50 13.51 0.60
N LEU A 32 -7.45 12.99 -0.03
CA LEU A 32 -6.33 13.79 -0.52
C LEU A 32 -6.76 14.85 -1.54
N ILE A 33 -7.64 14.48 -2.48
CA ILE A 33 -8.22 15.42 -3.47
C ILE A 33 -9.02 16.52 -2.77
N GLY A 34 -9.89 16.14 -1.83
CA GLY A 34 -10.70 17.10 -1.06
C GLY A 34 -9.87 18.08 -0.26
N MET A 35 -8.82 17.59 0.40
CA MET A 35 -7.86 18.44 1.13
C MET A 35 -7.12 19.40 0.19
N GLY A 36 -6.79 18.96 -1.02
CA GLY A 36 -6.20 19.83 -2.05
C GLY A 36 -7.06 21.02 -2.44
N ALA A 37 -8.37 20.78 -2.57
CA ALA A 37 -9.33 21.86 -2.83
C ALA A 37 -9.45 22.82 -1.64
N MET A 38 -9.46 22.27 -0.41
CA MET A 38 -9.67 23.03 0.82
C MET A 38 -8.46 23.89 1.20
N PHE A 39 -7.25 23.36 1.08
CA PHE A 39 -6.02 24.01 1.54
C PHE A 39 -5.16 24.61 0.42
N GLY A 40 -5.71 24.75 -0.79
CA GLY A 40 -4.97 25.31 -1.91
C GLY A 40 -4.47 26.74 -1.66
N ASN A 41 -5.20 27.55 -0.87
CA ASN A 41 -4.78 28.90 -0.48
C ASN A 41 -4.14 28.89 0.93
N TYR A 42 -2.81 28.99 1.00
CA TYR A 42 -2.03 28.69 2.19
C TYR A 42 -1.83 29.86 3.18
N GLU A 43 -2.34 31.05 2.88
CA GLU A 43 -2.05 32.24 3.71
C GLU A 43 -2.67 32.18 5.12
N GLY A 44 -3.81 31.52 5.30
CA GLY A 44 -4.50 31.44 6.60
C GLY A 44 -3.83 30.53 7.65
N ILE A 45 -2.98 29.59 7.23
CA ILE A 45 -2.30 28.62 8.13
C ILE A 45 -0.83 29.00 8.36
N LYS A 46 -0.29 30.02 7.65
CA LYS A 46 1.06 30.54 7.89
C LYS A 46 1.31 30.94 9.35
N TYR A 47 0.27 31.38 10.06
CA TYR A 47 0.33 31.72 11.49
C TYR A 47 0.57 30.51 12.42
N LEU A 48 0.32 29.28 11.95
CA LEU A 48 0.50 28.05 12.73
C LEU A 48 1.88 27.41 12.52
N ASN A 49 2.70 27.85 11.56
CA ASN A 49 4.00 27.22 11.29
C ASN A 49 5.03 28.18 10.65
N PRO A 50 5.83 28.90 11.45
CA PRO A 50 6.81 29.87 10.97
C PRO A 50 8.14 29.27 10.48
N VAL A 51 8.33 27.94 10.51
CA VAL A 51 9.69 27.36 10.51
C VAL A 51 10.19 26.86 9.15
N PHE A 52 9.31 26.56 8.18
CA PHE A 52 9.70 26.08 6.85
C PHE A 52 8.92 26.74 5.72
N ASP A 53 9.63 27.26 4.71
CA ASP A 53 9.06 27.77 3.44
C ASP A 53 8.47 26.66 2.54
N LEU A 54 8.25 25.46 3.08
CA LEU A 54 7.64 24.37 2.33
C LEU A 54 6.11 24.58 2.23
N PRO A 55 5.50 24.30 1.07
CA PRO A 55 4.04 24.34 0.94
C PRO A 55 3.37 23.41 1.96
N PHE A 56 2.25 23.85 2.56
CA PHE A 56 1.43 23.06 3.50
C PHE A 56 1.29 21.59 3.11
N ILE A 57 1.04 21.42 1.82
CA ILE A 57 0.70 20.18 1.17
C ILE A 57 1.82 19.18 1.34
N LEU A 58 3.06 19.63 1.15
CA LEU A 58 4.22 18.76 1.29
C LEU A 58 4.42 18.37 2.76
N ILE A 59 4.24 19.32 3.67
CA ILE A 59 4.31 19.09 5.12
C ILE A 59 3.24 18.06 5.54
N LEU A 60 2.01 18.24 5.07
CA LEU A 60 0.89 17.34 5.33
C LEU A 60 1.17 15.92 4.82
N ILE A 61 1.64 15.77 3.58
CA ILE A 61 1.99 14.47 3.01
C ILE A 61 3.09 13.80 3.84
N ILE A 62 4.17 14.52 4.17
CA ILE A 62 5.26 13.98 4.98
C ILE A 62 4.75 13.52 6.34
N ASN A 63 3.95 14.33 7.02
CA ASN A 63 3.41 13.99 8.34
C ASN A 63 2.45 12.79 8.27
N ILE A 64 1.58 12.71 7.26
CA ILE A 64 0.71 11.54 7.05
C ILE A 64 1.53 10.28 6.78
N LEU A 65 2.59 10.36 5.98
CA LEU A 65 3.46 9.21 5.71
C LEU A 65 4.18 8.74 6.98
N VAL A 66 4.73 9.67 7.77
CA VAL A 66 5.41 9.36 9.03
C VAL A 66 4.41 8.80 10.06
N ALA A 67 3.27 9.46 10.27
CA ALA A 67 2.24 9.01 11.20
C ALA A 67 1.64 7.66 10.77
N GLY A 68 1.42 7.46 9.47
CA GLY A 68 0.99 6.19 8.91
C GLY A 68 2.00 5.06 9.10
N ALA A 69 3.30 5.34 8.94
CA ALA A 69 4.35 4.36 9.20
C ALA A 69 4.42 3.98 10.69
N ILE A 70 4.39 4.96 11.59
CA ILE A 70 4.36 4.74 13.05
C ILE A 70 3.12 3.92 13.42
N TRP A 71 1.94 4.34 12.97
CA TRP A 71 0.69 3.63 13.22
C TRP A 71 0.74 2.19 12.68
N GLY A 72 1.25 1.99 11.47
CA GLY A 72 1.41 0.67 10.86
C GLY A 72 2.29 -0.25 11.69
N ILE A 73 3.40 0.26 12.23
CA ILE A 73 4.28 -0.49 13.15
C ILE A 73 3.57 -0.80 14.47
N VAL A 74 2.92 0.19 15.09
CA VAL A 74 2.21 0.02 16.37
C VAL A 74 1.09 -1.02 16.23
N TYR A 75 0.25 -0.89 15.22
CA TYR A 75 -0.87 -1.82 15.00
C TYR A 75 -0.39 -3.21 14.60
N SER A 76 0.65 -3.33 13.76
CA SER A 76 1.24 -4.63 13.41
C SER A 76 1.86 -5.32 14.62
N THR A 77 2.48 -4.55 15.52
CA THR A 77 3.04 -5.06 16.78
C THR A 77 1.92 -5.54 17.71
N TYR A 78 0.84 -4.76 17.83
CA TYR A 78 -0.37 -5.19 18.55
C TYR A 78 -0.91 -6.52 18.01
N LEU A 79 -1.06 -6.67 16.68
CA LEU A 79 -1.49 -7.92 16.06
C LEU A 79 -0.52 -9.08 16.33
N ALA A 80 0.78 -8.84 16.24
CA ALA A 80 1.81 -9.83 16.53
C ALA A 80 1.72 -10.36 17.97
N ILE A 81 1.46 -9.47 18.94
CA ILE A 81 1.28 -9.83 20.35
C ILE A 81 -0.02 -10.63 20.53
N MET A 82 -1.12 -10.22 19.88
CA MET A 82 -2.40 -10.90 20.04
C MET A 82 -2.40 -12.31 19.48
N ASN A 83 -1.73 -12.53 18.33
CA ASN A 83 -1.64 -13.83 17.67
C ASN A 83 -0.26 -14.48 17.83
N ASN A 84 0.41 -14.24 18.98
CA ASN A 84 1.82 -14.55 19.20
C ASN A 84 2.22 -15.99 18.83
N LYS A 85 1.40 -17.00 19.19
CA LYS A 85 1.70 -18.41 18.90
C LYS A 85 1.85 -18.66 17.39
N GLU A 86 0.92 -18.13 16.60
CA GLU A 86 0.91 -18.28 15.15
C GLU A 86 1.92 -17.34 14.48
N PHE A 87 2.16 -16.17 15.06
CA PHE A 87 3.18 -15.22 14.61
C PHE A 87 4.60 -15.81 14.73
N VAL A 88 4.97 -16.37 15.88
CA VAL A 88 6.30 -16.99 16.10
C VAL A 88 6.52 -18.17 15.16
N LYS A 89 5.48 -18.98 14.92
CA LYS A 89 5.53 -20.05 13.92
C LYS A 89 5.85 -19.49 12.53
N ASN A 90 5.13 -18.44 12.11
CA ASN A 90 5.35 -17.79 10.82
C ASN A 90 6.72 -17.10 10.71
N ILE A 91 7.27 -16.53 11.79
CA ILE A 91 8.65 -16.01 11.78
C ILE A 91 9.63 -17.11 11.39
N LYS A 92 9.54 -18.28 12.02
CA LYS A 92 10.44 -19.40 11.72
C LYS A 92 10.29 -19.88 10.28
N GLU A 93 9.06 -19.94 9.76
CA GLU A 93 8.79 -20.35 8.38
C GLU A 93 9.27 -19.34 7.32
N ASN A 94 9.16 -18.03 7.61
CA ASN A 94 9.57 -16.96 6.69
C ASN A 94 11.06 -16.60 6.80
N THR A 95 11.77 -17.11 7.81
CA THR A 95 13.19 -16.84 8.00
C THR A 95 14.03 -17.76 7.13
N HIS A 96 14.62 -17.20 6.07
CA HIS A 96 15.56 -17.90 5.21
C HIS A 96 17.01 -17.68 5.66
N LYS A 97 17.88 -18.67 5.43
CA LYS A 97 19.32 -18.58 5.75
C LYS A 97 19.97 -17.32 5.16
N ASN A 98 19.62 -16.97 3.92
CA ASN A 98 20.16 -15.78 3.24
C ASN A 98 19.82 -14.48 3.98
N PHE A 99 18.61 -14.37 4.57
CA PHE A 99 18.25 -13.19 5.36
C PHE A 99 19.04 -13.11 6.66
N ILE A 100 19.29 -14.25 7.32
CA ILE A 100 20.14 -14.28 8.51
C ILE A 100 21.57 -13.84 8.17
N TYR A 101 22.14 -14.33 7.06
CA TYR A 101 23.47 -13.90 6.62
C TYR A 101 23.52 -12.39 6.33
N LEU A 102 22.50 -11.82 5.67
CA LEU A 102 22.42 -10.37 5.43
C LEU A 102 22.33 -9.57 6.73
N ILE A 103 21.57 -10.04 7.72
CA ILE A 103 21.48 -9.40 9.04
C ILE A 103 22.85 -9.42 9.73
N ILE A 104 23.52 -10.57 9.75
CA ILE A 104 24.85 -10.72 10.37
C ILE A 104 25.87 -9.83 9.67
N ILE A 105 25.90 -9.82 8.33
CA ILE A 105 26.78 -8.95 7.54
C ILE A 105 26.51 -7.48 7.86
N GLY A 106 25.23 -7.07 7.92
CA GLY A 106 24.84 -5.71 8.31
C GLY A 106 25.35 -5.34 9.70
N ILE A 107 25.23 -6.24 10.69
CA ILE A 107 25.74 -6.03 12.06
C ILE A 107 27.27 -5.92 12.07
N ILE A 108 27.98 -6.76 11.31
CA ILE A 108 29.44 -6.69 11.19
C ILE A 108 29.86 -5.34 10.59
N ILE A 109 29.18 -4.87 9.54
CA ILE A 109 29.45 -3.56 8.92
C ILE A 109 29.22 -2.43 9.92
N ILE A 110 28.16 -2.51 10.74
CA ILE A 110 27.90 -1.54 11.81
C ILE A 110 29.09 -1.52 12.80
N ILE A 111 29.54 -2.68 13.28
CA ILE A 111 30.65 -2.76 14.24
C ILE A 111 31.94 -2.22 13.62
N LEU A 112 32.26 -2.61 12.38
CA LEU A 112 33.43 -2.13 11.65
C LEU A 112 33.40 -0.61 11.46
N SER A 113 32.23 -0.03 11.20
CA SER A 113 32.08 1.41 11.05
C SER A 113 32.46 2.18 12.32
N LEU A 114 32.29 1.60 13.51
CA LEU A 114 32.66 2.25 14.77
C LEU A 114 34.18 2.38 14.96
N ILE A 115 34.98 1.56 14.26
CA ILE A 115 36.44 1.51 14.37
C ILE A 115 37.10 2.44 13.34
N ILE A 116 36.44 2.64 12.18
CA ILE A 116 36.99 3.41 11.06
C ILE A 116 36.81 4.92 11.32
N ASN A 117 37.90 5.65 11.51
CA ASN A 117 37.91 7.12 11.60
C ASN A 117 38.16 7.76 10.22
N ASN A 118 37.27 7.49 9.26
CA ASN A 118 37.29 8.07 7.92
C ASN A 118 36.02 8.91 7.70
N GLU A 119 36.06 9.89 6.79
CA GLU A 119 34.91 10.69 6.33
C GLU A 119 33.72 9.80 5.90
N PHE A 120 34.01 8.60 5.37
CA PHE A 120 32.98 7.64 4.96
C PHE A 120 32.32 6.85 6.10
N ARG A 121 32.72 7.04 7.37
CA ARG A 121 32.19 6.28 8.53
C ARG A 121 30.67 6.26 8.57
N PHE A 122 30.05 7.43 8.41
CA PHE A 122 28.60 7.58 8.51
C PHE A 122 27.86 6.83 7.39
N LEU A 123 28.39 6.85 6.16
CA LEU A 123 27.80 6.13 5.03
C LEU A 123 27.87 4.61 5.23
N ILE A 124 29.00 4.11 5.74
CA ILE A 124 29.18 2.67 6.06
C ILE A 124 28.22 2.25 7.18
N PHE A 125 28.05 3.09 8.20
CA PHE A 125 27.10 2.83 9.28
C PHE A 125 25.64 2.74 8.77
N ILE A 126 25.21 3.69 7.93
CA ILE A 126 23.88 3.66 7.30
C ILE A 126 23.69 2.40 6.45
N LEU A 127 24.71 2.02 5.67
CA LEU A 127 24.67 0.80 4.85
C LEU A 127 24.47 -0.44 5.73
N GLY A 128 25.21 -0.55 6.84
CA GLY A 128 25.08 -1.65 7.78
C GLY A 128 23.69 -1.73 8.42
N ILE A 129 23.14 -0.58 8.85
CA ILE A 129 21.75 -0.49 9.35
C ILE A 129 20.76 -0.95 8.28
N THR A 130 20.89 -0.45 7.06
CA THR A 130 19.96 -0.76 5.96
C THR A 130 19.97 -2.26 5.65
N LEU A 131 21.15 -2.87 5.56
CA LEU A 131 21.30 -4.30 5.31
C LEU A 131 20.72 -5.18 6.43
N SER A 132 20.79 -4.75 7.68
CA SER A 132 20.22 -5.47 8.82
C SER A 132 18.70 -5.26 8.97
N LEU A 133 18.23 -4.03 8.75
CA LEU A 133 16.85 -3.63 9.00
C LEU A 133 15.88 -4.14 7.92
N LEU A 134 16.27 -4.11 6.64
CA LEU A 134 15.41 -4.54 5.53
C LEU A 134 14.91 -6.00 5.65
N PRO A 135 15.78 -7.02 5.81
CA PRO A 135 15.32 -8.39 5.99
C PRO A 135 14.50 -8.57 7.27
N SER A 136 14.87 -7.88 8.36
CA SER A 136 14.17 -7.95 9.65
C SER A 136 12.73 -7.42 9.53
N THR A 137 12.56 -6.25 8.92
CA THR A 137 11.23 -5.65 8.68
C THR A 137 10.40 -6.49 7.70
N TYR A 138 11.00 -7.05 6.65
CA TYR A 138 10.32 -7.97 5.75
C TYR A 138 9.79 -9.21 6.47
N ILE A 139 10.63 -9.90 7.26
CA ILE A 139 10.23 -11.09 8.03
C ILE A 139 9.10 -10.73 9.01
N PHE A 140 9.23 -9.60 9.71
CA PHE A 140 8.23 -9.12 10.65
C PHE A 140 6.87 -8.92 9.99
N PHE A 141 6.78 -8.03 8.99
CA PHE A 141 5.50 -7.72 8.33
C PHE A 141 4.93 -8.93 7.61
N LYS A 142 5.77 -9.78 7.00
CA LYS A 142 5.29 -11.00 6.33
C LYS A 142 4.69 -12.00 7.32
N SER A 143 5.23 -12.05 8.53
CA SER A 143 4.74 -12.93 9.59
C SER A 143 3.46 -12.40 10.22
N VAL A 144 3.32 -11.08 10.40
CA VAL A 144 2.05 -10.43 10.82
C VAL A 144 0.96 -10.67 9.78
N GLU A 145 1.30 -10.51 8.49
CA GLU A 145 0.36 -10.76 7.39
C GLU A 145 -0.20 -12.18 7.47
N LYS A 146 0.67 -13.19 7.54
CA LYS A 146 0.24 -14.59 7.59
C LYS A 146 -0.51 -14.96 8.86
N SER A 147 -0.13 -14.42 10.01
CA SER A 147 -0.74 -14.80 11.30
C SER A 147 -2.04 -14.09 11.62
N SER A 148 -2.27 -12.89 11.08
CA SER A 148 -3.31 -11.99 11.59
C SER A 148 -4.19 -11.36 10.52
N MET A 149 -3.71 -11.23 9.27
CA MET A 149 -4.48 -10.60 8.20
C MET A 149 -5.40 -11.58 7.46
N TYR A 150 -5.11 -12.87 7.48
CA TYR A 150 -5.98 -13.88 6.88
C TYR A 150 -7.08 -14.27 7.87
N LYS A 151 -8.33 -13.87 7.58
CA LYS A 151 -9.47 -14.10 8.48
C LYS A 151 -10.57 -14.88 7.77
N LYS A 152 -11.16 -15.83 8.49
CA LYS A 152 -12.37 -16.54 8.05
C LYS A 152 -13.58 -15.67 8.34
N VAL A 153 -14.32 -15.29 7.29
CA VAL A 153 -15.48 -14.41 7.38
C VAL A 153 -16.70 -15.11 6.77
N ASN A 154 -17.85 -14.95 7.43
CA ASN A 154 -19.13 -15.45 6.94
C ASN A 154 -19.57 -14.64 5.71
N ILE A 155 -20.13 -15.30 4.70
CA ILE A 155 -20.65 -14.69 3.46
C ILE A 155 -21.60 -13.51 3.70
N GLU A 156 -22.33 -13.51 4.81
CA GLU A 156 -23.25 -12.44 5.19
C GLU A 156 -22.55 -11.13 5.54
N ARG A 157 -21.29 -11.20 6.00
CA ARG A 157 -20.48 -10.04 6.38
C ARG A 157 -19.60 -9.52 5.24
N LEU A 158 -19.61 -10.19 4.09
CA LEU A 158 -18.82 -9.74 2.95
C LEU A 158 -19.41 -8.47 2.35
N THR A 159 -18.51 -7.56 2.00
CA THR A 159 -18.82 -6.28 1.37
C THR A 159 -18.12 -6.15 0.02
N GLU A 160 -18.66 -5.29 -0.84
CA GLU A 160 -18.04 -4.99 -2.11
C GLU A 160 -16.65 -4.37 -1.89
N GLY A 161 -15.64 -4.92 -2.57
CA GLY A 161 -14.24 -4.52 -2.38
C GLY A 161 -13.41 -5.47 -1.51
N ASP A 162 -14.02 -6.41 -0.80
CA ASP A 162 -13.28 -7.40 0.02
C ASP A 162 -12.35 -8.27 -0.83
N TRP A 163 -11.18 -8.61 -0.26
CA TRP A 163 -10.14 -9.36 -0.95
C TRP A 163 -10.15 -10.83 -0.54
N ILE A 164 -10.61 -11.70 -1.43
CA ILE A 164 -10.53 -13.15 -1.22
C ILE A 164 -9.08 -13.62 -1.33
N ALA A 165 -8.63 -14.35 -0.31
CA ALA A 165 -7.28 -14.89 -0.23
C ALA A 165 -7.03 -16.06 -1.21
N GLU A 166 -8.02 -16.93 -1.40
CA GLU A 166 -7.88 -18.20 -2.10
C GLU A 166 -9.07 -18.49 -3.03
N ASP A 167 -8.84 -19.25 -4.11
CA ASP A 167 -9.92 -19.64 -5.02
C ASP A 167 -10.99 -20.49 -4.31
N ILE A 168 -12.24 -20.08 -4.40
CA ILE A 168 -13.38 -20.78 -3.81
C ILE A 168 -13.92 -21.77 -4.83
N LYS A 169 -13.78 -23.06 -4.52
CA LYS A 169 -14.23 -24.18 -5.36
C LYS A 169 -15.39 -24.92 -4.72
N LYS A 170 -16.30 -25.43 -5.55
CA LYS A 170 -17.34 -26.40 -5.16
C LYS A 170 -17.28 -27.56 -6.13
N GLY A 171 -16.80 -28.71 -5.65
CA GLY A 171 -16.37 -29.81 -6.50
C GLY A 171 -15.23 -29.36 -7.43
N ASN A 172 -15.32 -29.68 -8.72
CA ASN A 172 -14.31 -29.29 -9.72
C ASN A 172 -14.51 -27.88 -10.30
N LYS A 173 -15.55 -27.14 -9.89
CA LYS A 173 -15.87 -25.82 -10.44
C LYS A 173 -15.37 -24.70 -9.51
N ILE A 174 -14.61 -23.76 -10.07
CA ILE A 174 -14.26 -22.50 -9.39
C ILE A 174 -15.49 -21.60 -9.43
N ILE A 175 -15.97 -21.19 -8.26
CA ILE A 175 -17.11 -20.26 -8.12
C ILE A 175 -16.61 -18.82 -8.13
N CYS A 176 -15.52 -18.56 -7.40
CA CYS A 176 -14.89 -17.26 -7.32
C CYS A 176 -13.38 -17.45 -7.20
N SER A 177 -12.61 -16.75 -8.04
CA SER A 177 -11.16 -16.82 -8.03
C SER A 177 -10.58 -15.77 -7.07
N SER A 178 -9.47 -16.10 -6.41
CA SER A 178 -8.63 -15.13 -5.72
C SER A 178 -8.23 -14.00 -6.67
N ILE A 179 -7.95 -12.82 -6.15
CA ILE A 179 -7.56 -11.65 -6.96
C ILE A 179 -6.41 -11.98 -7.91
N LYS A 180 -5.43 -12.77 -7.45
CA LYS A 180 -4.27 -13.15 -8.27
C LYS A 180 -4.69 -13.93 -9.53
N ASN A 181 -5.61 -14.89 -9.38
CA ASN A 181 -6.10 -15.70 -10.48
C ASN A 181 -7.17 -14.96 -11.28
N LYS A 182 -8.05 -14.20 -10.64
CA LYS A 182 -9.06 -13.35 -11.29
C LYS A 182 -8.42 -12.36 -12.26
N ASN A 183 -7.35 -11.69 -11.82
CA ASN A 183 -6.56 -10.81 -12.69
C ASN A 183 -6.00 -11.57 -13.89
N GLN A 184 -5.42 -12.75 -13.69
CA GLN A 184 -4.84 -13.54 -14.78
C GLN A 184 -5.91 -14.03 -15.77
N TYR A 185 -7.09 -14.44 -15.30
CA TYR A 185 -8.21 -14.82 -16.15
C TYR A 185 -8.78 -13.63 -16.95
N GLU A 186 -9.00 -12.49 -16.29
CA GLU A 186 -9.51 -11.27 -16.95
C GLU A 186 -8.52 -10.72 -17.98
N ILE A 187 -7.23 -10.75 -17.69
CA ILE A 187 -6.17 -10.36 -18.65
C ILE A 187 -6.21 -11.28 -19.88
N ASN A 188 -6.34 -12.59 -19.68
CA ASN A 188 -6.36 -13.55 -20.76
C ASN A 188 -7.63 -13.41 -21.63
N ASP A 189 -8.81 -13.20 -21.01
CA ASP A 189 -10.07 -12.99 -21.74
C ASP A 189 -10.07 -11.67 -22.52
N ASN A 190 -9.58 -10.58 -21.90
CA ASN A 190 -9.44 -9.29 -22.56
C ASN A 190 -8.43 -9.36 -23.71
N LYS A 191 -7.27 -9.99 -23.52
CA LYS A 191 -6.31 -10.25 -24.61
C LYS A 191 -6.95 -11.03 -25.77
N LYS A 192 -7.76 -12.05 -25.47
CA LYS A 192 -8.46 -12.85 -26.49
C LYS A 192 -9.50 -12.03 -27.25
N LYS A 193 -10.32 -11.23 -26.57
CA LYS A 193 -11.32 -10.33 -27.19
C LYS A 193 -10.66 -9.25 -28.06
N ILE A 194 -9.62 -8.61 -27.53
CA ILE A 194 -8.84 -7.59 -28.24
C ILE A 194 -8.19 -8.21 -29.49
N ASN A 195 -7.52 -9.35 -29.37
CA ASN A 195 -6.92 -10.05 -30.51
C ASN A 195 -7.96 -10.45 -31.56
N LYS A 196 -9.14 -10.94 -31.14
CA LYS A 196 -10.24 -11.27 -32.05
C LYS A 196 -10.75 -10.04 -32.80
N PHE A 197 -10.87 -8.90 -32.13
CA PHE A 197 -11.27 -7.63 -32.74
C PHE A 197 -10.23 -7.14 -33.77
N PHE A 198 -8.96 -7.11 -33.39
CA PHE A 198 -7.88 -6.68 -34.28
C PHE A 198 -7.60 -7.64 -35.44
N ASN A 199 -7.91 -8.93 -35.31
CA ASN A 199 -7.83 -9.87 -36.43
C ASN A 199 -8.85 -9.57 -37.53
N LYS A 200 -9.96 -8.89 -37.22
CA LYS A 200 -10.91 -8.40 -38.24
C LYS A 200 -10.42 -7.16 -38.98
N ILE A 201 -9.42 -6.43 -38.45
CA ILE A 201 -8.90 -5.19 -39.05
C ILE A 201 -7.51 -5.47 -39.63
N LYS A 202 -7.46 -5.65 -40.96
CA LYS A 202 -6.26 -6.12 -41.68
C LYS A 202 -5.25 -5.00 -41.94
N TYR A 203 -5.71 -3.78 -42.22
CA TYR A 203 -4.88 -2.63 -42.56
C TYR A 203 -5.03 -1.52 -41.51
N LEU A 204 -4.12 -1.49 -40.52
CA LEU A 204 -4.06 -0.41 -39.54
C LEU A 204 -2.59 -0.05 -39.25
N PRO A 205 -2.12 1.17 -39.61
CA PRO A 205 -0.69 1.53 -39.59
C PRO A 205 -0.05 1.58 -38.19
N PHE A 206 -0.85 1.50 -37.13
CA PHE A 206 -0.38 1.44 -35.74
C PHE A 206 -0.93 0.25 -34.94
N LYS A 207 -1.37 -0.81 -35.63
CA LYS A 207 -2.01 -2.00 -35.02
C LYS A 207 -1.25 -2.54 -33.80
N LYS A 208 0.07 -2.69 -33.91
CA LYS A 208 0.91 -3.24 -32.84
C LYS A 208 0.97 -2.32 -31.62
N TYR A 209 1.05 -1.01 -31.83
CA TYR A 209 1.11 -0.03 -30.74
C TYR A 209 -0.25 0.11 -30.05
N LEU A 210 -1.33 0.15 -30.83
CA LEU A 210 -2.71 0.20 -30.32
C LEU A 210 -3.07 -1.08 -29.56
N LEU A 211 -2.68 -2.25 -30.06
CA LEU A 211 -2.86 -3.53 -29.40
C LEU A 211 -2.13 -3.55 -28.05
N LYS A 212 -0.87 -3.14 -28.03
CA LYS A 212 -0.07 -3.04 -26.79
C LYS A 212 -0.73 -2.08 -25.80
N PHE A 213 -1.10 -0.89 -26.26
CA PHE A 213 -1.76 0.13 -25.42
C PHE A 213 -3.08 -0.36 -24.81
N LEU A 214 -3.94 -0.99 -25.60
CA LEU A 214 -5.24 -1.49 -25.15
C LEU A 214 -5.09 -2.68 -24.19
N ILE A 215 -4.13 -3.57 -24.44
CA ILE A 215 -3.80 -4.66 -23.52
C ILE A 215 -3.31 -4.08 -22.18
N THR A 216 -2.39 -3.12 -22.22
CA THR A 216 -1.88 -2.46 -21.00
C THR A 216 -2.97 -1.70 -20.25
N ARG A 217 -3.93 -1.08 -20.96
CA ARG A 217 -5.06 -0.38 -20.33
C ARG A 217 -6.08 -1.34 -19.73
N ALA A 218 -6.34 -2.47 -20.38
CA ALA A 218 -7.20 -3.53 -19.86
C ALA A 218 -6.59 -4.25 -18.66
N GLU A 219 -5.27 -4.42 -18.63
CA GLU A 219 -4.52 -4.91 -17.46
C GLU A 219 -4.64 -3.95 -16.26
N LYS A 220 -4.82 -2.65 -16.53
CA LYS A 220 -4.93 -1.60 -15.50
C LYS A 220 -6.35 -1.40 -14.96
N SER A 221 -7.39 -1.89 -15.64
CA SER A 221 -8.80 -1.72 -15.28
C SER A 221 -9.39 -2.85 -14.42
N ILE A 222 -8.56 -3.80 -13.99
CA ILE A 222 -9.00 -5.00 -13.29
C ILE A 222 -9.58 -4.63 -11.92
N ASN A 223 -10.75 -5.18 -11.60
CA ASN A 223 -11.44 -4.86 -10.36
C ASN A 223 -10.83 -5.67 -9.20
N TYR A 224 -10.25 -4.98 -8.22
CA TYR A 224 -9.34 -5.60 -7.25
C TYR A 224 -10.03 -6.23 -6.04
N GLY A 225 -11.36 -6.23 -5.98
CA GLY A 225 -12.12 -6.84 -4.90
C GLY A 225 -13.35 -7.59 -5.38
N LEU A 226 -14.07 -8.17 -4.43
CA LEU A 226 -15.36 -8.80 -4.67
C LEU A 226 -16.37 -7.79 -5.21
N THR A 227 -17.02 -8.14 -6.32
CA THR A 227 -18.19 -7.39 -6.82
C THR A 227 -19.46 -7.88 -6.14
N LYS A 228 -20.55 -7.10 -6.21
CA LYS A 228 -21.87 -7.55 -5.74
C LYS A 228 -22.31 -8.85 -6.41
N ASP A 229 -22.00 -9.02 -7.70
CA ASP A 229 -22.30 -10.23 -8.45
C ASP A 229 -21.51 -11.44 -7.97
N ASP A 230 -20.23 -11.25 -7.61
CA ASP A 230 -19.42 -12.32 -7.01
C ASP A 230 -20.00 -12.78 -5.67
N ILE A 231 -20.40 -11.83 -4.81
CA ILE A 231 -21.03 -12.13 -3.52
C ILE A 231 -22.35 -12.90 -3.73
N LYS A 232 -23.16 -12.47 -4.70
CA LYS A 232 -24.40 -13.16 -5.06
C LYS A 232 -24.13 -14.61 -5.50
N ARG A 233 -23.16 -14.84 -6.39
CA ARG A 233 -22.76 -16.18 -6.84
C ARG A 233 -22.32 -17.08 -5.69
N LEU A 234 -21.60 -16.53 -4.72
CA LEU A 234 -21.18 -17.29 -3.54
C LEU A 234 -22.38 -17.70 -2.66
N LYS A 235 -23.34 -16.78 -2.46
CA LYS A 235 -24.60 -17.06 -1.75
C LYS A 235 -25.43 -18.12 -2.48
N ASP A 236 -25.59 -18.00 -3.80
CA ASP A 236 -26.35 -18.94 -4.63
C ASP A 236 -25.75 -20.37 -4.56
N ASN A 237 -24.43 -20.46 -4.42
CA ASN A 237 -23.73 -21.74 -4.28
C ASN A 237 -23.68 -22.27 -2.84
N LYS A 238 -24.37 -21.63 -1.89
CA LYS A 238 -24.42 -22.02 -0.46
C LYS A 238 -23.03 -22.06 0.19
N ILE A 239 -22.12 -21.19 -0.24
CA ILE A 239 -20.82 -21.02 0.43
C ILE A 239 -21.04 -20.21 1.71
N LYS A 240 -20.68 -20.78 2.85
CA LYS A 240 -20.92 -20.15 4.17
C LYS A 240 -19.77 -19.28 4.63
N VAL A 241 -18.53 -19.71 4.39
CA VAL A 241 -17.32 -19.08 4.93
C VAL A 241 -16.30 -18.94 3.82
N VAL A 242 -15.63 -17.80 3.80
CA VAL A 242 -14.51 -17.53 2.90
C VAL A 242 -13.33 -16.97 3.68
N ILE A 243 -12.12 -17.12 3.16
CA ILE A 243 -10.93 -16.50 3.73
C ILE A 243 -10.70 -15.19 3.00
N ILE A 244 -10.73 -14.09 3.75
CA ILE A 244 -10.36 -12.77 3.23
C ILE A 244 -8.99 -12.37 3.77
N LYS A 245 -8.31 -11.52 3.01
CA LYS A 245 -7.10 -10.82 3.44
C LYS A 245 -7.48 -9.42 3.88
N ASP A 246 -7.43 -9.19 5.17
CA ASP A 246 -7.64 -7.90 5.81
C ASP A 246 -6.40 -7.00 5.68
N GLY A 247 -6.60 -5.68 5.70
CA GLY A 247 -5.54 -4.69 5.62
C GLY A 247 -5.11 -4.14 6.98
N LEU A 248 -4.07 -3.30 6.99
CA LEU A 248 -3.84 -2.40 8.11
C LEU A 248 -4.83 -1.22 7.98
N PRO A 249 -5.56 -0.85 9.03
CA PRO A 249 -6.43 0.32 8.98
C PRO A 249 -5.56 1.58 8.99
N PHE A 250 -5.35 2.23 7.83
CA PHE A 250 -4.49 3.41 7.72
C PHE A 250 -5.18 4.74 8.12
N VAL A 251 -6.51 4.74 8.20
CA VAL A 251 -7.31 5.94 8.53
C VAL A 251 -6.87 6.62 9.85
N PRO A 252 -6.59 5.90 10.96
CA PRO A 252 -6.10 6.54 12.19
C PRO A 252 -4.74 7.22 12.00
N GLY A 253 -3.81 6.58 11.30
CA GLY A 253 -2.50 7.18 11.00
C GLY A 253 -2.63 8.45 10.17
N PHE A 254 -3.55 8.46 9.20
CA PHE A 254 -3.86 9.63 8.39
C PHE A 254 -4.43 10.77 9.25
N LEU A 255 -5.40 10.47 10.11
CA LEU A 255 -6.00 11.46 11.02
C LEU A 255 -4.97 12.06 11.98
N ILE A 256 -4.10 11.22 12.55
CA ILE A 256 -3.01 11.67 13.44
C ILE A 256 -2.08 12.61 12.68
N GLY A 257 -1.62 12.23 11.48
CA GLY A 257 -0.75 13.08 10.67
C GLY A 257 -1.39 14.40 10.29
N PHE A 258 -2.69 14.39 9.99
CA PHE A 258 -3.46 15.60 9.69
C PHE A 258 -3.56 16.54 10.91
N ILE A 259 -3.99 16.03 12.08
CA ILE A 259 -4.09 16.81 13.31
C ILE A 259 -2.71 17.36 13.70
N PHE A 260 -1.67 16.53 13.63
CA PHE A 260 -0.31 16.96 13.90
C PHE A 260 0.12 18.11 12.99
N THR A 261 -0.23 18.04 11.70
CA THR A 261 0.05 19.12 10.74
C THR A 261 -0.66 20.41 11.11
N LEU A 262 -1.91 20.34 11.60
CA LEU A 262 -2.66 21.53 12.01
C LEU A 262 -2.10 22.17 13.30
N VAL A 263 -1.66 21.36 14.25
CA VAL A 263 -1.22 21.83 15.58
C VAL A 263 0.25 22.25 15.58
N TYR A 264 1.11 21.44 14.97
CA TYR A 264 2.57 21.61 15.04
C TYR A 264 3.20 21.98 13.70
N GLY A 265 2.43 21.95 12.61
CA GLY A 265 2.98 22.20 11.29
C GLY A 265 3.93 21.10 10.84
N SER A 266 5.23 21.39 10.76
CA SER A 266 6.24 20.44 10.27
C SER A 266 6.79 19.58 11.41
N LEU A 267 6.92 18.27 11.17
CA LEU A 267 7.63 17.37 12.09
C LEU A 267 9.05 17.87 12.41
N PHE A 268 9.71 18.49 11.43
CA PHE A 268 11.05 19.07 11.59
C PHE A 268 11.08 20.32 12.48
N ALA A 269 9.97 21.07 12.55
CA ALA A 269 9.87 22.21 13.47
C ALA A 269 9.93 21.73 14.92
N VAL A 270 9.29 20.60 15.22
CA VAL A 270 9.33 19.98 16.56
C VAL A 270 10.75 19.53 16.90
N PHE A 271 11.45 18.84 15.99
CA PHE A 271 12.84 18.41 16.23
C PHE A 271 13.79 19.56 16.60
N ARG A 272 13.59 20.76 16.03
CA ARG A 272 14.42 21.95 16.31
C ARG A 272 14.08 22.66 17.62
N VAL A 273 12.88 22.44 18.17
CA VAL A 273 12.54 22.96 19.51
C VAL A 273 13.23 22.13 20.59
N PHE A 274 13.47 20.85 20.32
CA PHE A 274 14.08 19.91 21.27
C PHE A 274 15.59 19.71 21.08
N PHE A 275 16.17 20.08 19.93
CA PHE A 275 17.59 19.99 19.60
C PHE A 275 18.09 21.28 18.94
#